data_AF-A0A1A0NRW5-F1
#
_entry.id   AF-A0A1A0NRW5-F1
#
_cell.length_a   1.000
_cell.length_b   1.000
_cell.length_c   1.000
_cell.angle_alpha   90.00
_cell.angle_beta   90.00
_cell.angle_gamma   90.00
#
_symmetry.space_group_name_H-M   'P 1'
#
loop_
_entity.id
_entity.type
_entity.pdbx_description
1 polymer ?
#
loop_
_entity_poly.entity_id
_entity_poly.type
_entity_poly.pdbx_seq_one_letter_code
_entity_poly.pdbx_strand_id
1 'polypeptide(L)'
;MKGTGRPLRLSLRRRLLVFSAPVMLVALIAAVKMISVVVAGNSAATNFRDGDAEALHRDTSMLNVLNVIEPARAPFAAGTLAVLQGRLDEAEARFSEALSRTDAGQSCPVLVNLELVRERRGDIDGWEGRPDQARERYRSALDIVANAPDGCFENNSDPDLERRAVRNDTAARLQAAGEEEAVAARCRG
;
A
#
# COMPACT_ATOMS: atom_id res chain seq x y z
N MET A 1 14.39 17.62 76.10
CA MET A 1 13.87 16.41 75.43
C MET A 1 13.45 16.79 74.01
N LYS A 2 14.06 16.17 72.98
CA LYS A 2 13.84 16.44 71.55
C LYS A 2 12.55 15.76 71.07
N GLY A 3 11.61 16.52 70.50
CA GLY A 3 10.50 15.99 69.72
C GLY A 3 10.66 16.34 68.25
N THR A 4 11.13 15.40 67.42
CA THR A 4 11.30 15.56 65.97
C THR A 4 10.12 14.95 65.22
N GLY A 5 9.32 15.80 64.57
CA GLY A 5 8.17 15.39 63.76
C GLY A 5 8.55 14.99 62.32
N ARG A 6 8.37 13.69 62.02
CA ARG A 6 8.01 13.04 60.72
C ARG A 6 8.97 13.12 59.51
N PRO A 7 9.63 11.99 59.14
CA PRO A 7 10.19 11.76 57.80
C PRO A 7 9.30 10.90 56.87
N LEU A 8 8.06 10.54 57.25
CA LEU A 8 7.25 9.55 56.51
C LEU A 8 6.53 10.05 55.25
N ARG A 9 6.33 11.37 55.06
CA ARG A 9 5.60 11.91 53.88
C ARG A 9 6.48 12.08 52.63
N LEU A 10 7.78 12.28 52.82
CA LEU A 10 8.75 12.43 51.72
C LEU A 10 9.10 11.09 51.05
N SER A 11 9.14 10.00 51.82
CA SER A 11 9.44 8.67 51.28
C SER A 11 8.33 8.14 50.37
N LEU A 12 7.05 8.42 50.69
CA LEU A 12 5.91 7.99 49.88
C LEU A 12 5.84 8.72 48.53
N ARG A 13 6.06 10.05 48.53
CA ARG A 13 6.18 10.86 47.29
C ARG A 13 7.32 10.40 46.40
N ARG A 14 8.49 10.10 47.00
CA ARG A 14 9.67 9.62 46.27
C ARG A 14 9.45 8.24 45.66
N ARG A 15 8.73 7.36 46.36
CA ARG A 15 8.39 6.01 45.87
C ARG A 15 7.36 6.07 44.73
N LEU A 16 6.33 6.91 44.85
CA LEU A 16 5.37 7.18 43.76
C LEU A 16 6.05 7.74 42.51
N LEU A 17 6.98 8.68 42.65
CA LEU A 17 7.74 9.24 41.53
C LEU A 17 8.68 8.22 40.87
N VAL A 18 9.31 7.33 41.63
CA VAL A 18 10.20 6.29 41.09
C VAL A 18 9.41 5.22 40.32
N PHE A 19 8.15 4.96 40.68
CA PHE A 19 7.29 4.03 39.95
C PHE A 19 6.58 4.67 38.74
N SER A 20 6.24 5.97 38.79
CA SER A 20 5.58 6.65 37.67
C SER A 20 6.56 7.17 36.60
N ALA A 21 7.80 7.48 36.98
CA ALA A 21 8.85 7.90 36.05
C ALA A 21 9.09 6.91 34.89
N PRO A 22 9.24 5.58 35.11
CA PRO A 22 9.43 4.65 34.01
C PRO A 22 8.19 4.54 33.10
N VAL A 23 6.98 4.62 33.66
CA VAL A 23 5.73 4.60 32.86
C VAL A 23 5.64 5.83 31.96
N MET A 24 5.96 7.01 32.51
CA MET A 24 5.99 8.25 31.73
C MET A 24 7.09 8.22 30.66
N LEU A 25 8.27 7.65 30.99
CA LEU A 25 9.36 7.50 30.03
C LEU A 25 8.96 6.59 28.87
N VAL A 26 8.31 5.46 29.16
CA VAL A 26 7.77 4.55 28.11
C VAL A 26 6.72 5.27 27.26
N ALA A 27 5.81 6.02 27.87
CA ALA A 27 4.80 6.79 27.14
C ALA A 27 5.42 7.87 26.24
N LEU A 28 6.46 8.57 26.71
CA LEU A 28 7.19 9.56 25.92
C LEU A 28 7.95 8.92 24.77
N ILE A 29 8.61 7.79 24.99
CA ILE A 29 9.29 7.02 23.93
C ILE A 29 8.27 6.58 22.88
N ALA A 30 7.10 6.09 23.30
CA ALA A 30 6.03 5.71 22.39
C ALA A 30 5.52 6.92 21.59
N ALA A 31 5.29 8.06 22.23
CA ALA A 31 4.85 9.29 21.56
C ALA A 31 5.89 9.78 20.53
N VAL A 32 7.16 9.83 20.90
CA VAL A 32 8.26 10.19 19.98
C VAL A 32 8.31 9.21 18.81
N LYS A 33 8.19 7.91 19.07
CA LYS A 33 8.19 6.88 18.02
C LYS A 33 6.99 7.02 17.07
N MET A 34 5.80 7.34 17.58
CA MET A 34 4.61 7.61 16.76
C MET A 34 4.81 8.85 15.89
N ILE A 35 5.38 9.93 16.44
CA ILE A 35 5.73 11.14 15.68
C ILE A 35 6.77 10.82 14.60
N SER A 36 7.81 10.05 14.93
CA SER A 36 8.83 9.61 13.97
C SER A 36 8.25 8.77 12.85
N VAL A 37 7.29 7.88 13.13
CA VAL A 37 6.59 7.09 12.10
C VAL A 37 5.78 7.98 11.16
N VAL A 38 5.08 8.99 11.68
CA VAL A 38 4.32 9.94 10.85
C VAL A 38 5.25 10.79 9.98
N VAL A 39 6.37 11.27 10.53
CA VAL A 39 7.36 12.05 9.77
C VAL A 39 8.06 11.19 8.71
N ALA A 40 8.39 9.94 9.04
CA ALA A 40 8.95 8.98 8.09
C ALA A 40 7.94 8.65 6.98
N GLY A 41 6.66 8.47 7.31
CA GLY A 41 5.59 8.25 6.33
C GLY A 41 5.39 9.45 5.39
N ASN A 42 5.44 10.68 5.91
CA ASN A 42 5.35 11.88 5.09
C ASN A 42 6.59 12.06 4.18
N SER A 43 7.76 11.61 4.64
CA SER A 43 8.99 11.61 3.84
C SER A 43 9.03 10.47 2.81
N ALA A 44 8.42 9.32 3.10
CA ALA A 44 8.27 8.23 2.14
C ALA A 44 7.32 8.63 1.01
N ALA A 45 6.25 9.37 1.30
CA ALA A 45 5.35 9.93 0.29
C ALA A 45 6.03 10.97 -0.62
N THR A 46 6.98 11.76 -0.10
CA THR A 46 7.78 12.68 -0.93
C THR A 46 8.86 11.94 -1.72
N ASN A 47 9.54 10.97 -1.13
CA ASN A 47 10.60 10.20 -1.82
C ASN A 47 10.04 9.28 -2.92
N PHE A 48 8.80 8.79 -2.77
CA PHE A 48 8.08 8.10 -3.85
C PHE A 48 7.82 9.01 -5.06
N ARG A 49 7.68 10.33 -4.85
CA ARG A 49 7.58 11.31 -5.95
C ARG A 49 8.91 11.55 -6.64
N ASP A 50 10.02 11.31 -5.94
CA ASP A 50 11.39 11.57 -6.43
C ASP A 50 12.11 10.32 -6.97
N GLY A 51 11.44 9.15 -6.98
CA GLY A 51 11.94 7.93 -7.64
C GLY A 51 13.01 7.14 -6.87
N ASP A 52 13.17 7.37 -5.57
CA ASP A 52 14.25 6.75 -4.78
C ASP A 52 13.83 5.37 -4.20
N ALA A 53 13.96 4.33 -5.03
CA ALA A 53 13.61 2.95 -4.72
C ALA A 53 14.38 2.33 -3.53
N GLU A 54 15.47 2.96 -3.08
CA GLU A 54 16.34 2.39 -2.04
C GLU A 54 15.89 2.72 -0.60
N ALA A 55 15.05 3.75 -0.44
CA ALA A 55 14.35 4.01 0.81
C ALA A 55 13.29 2.91 1.12
N LEU A 56 12.75 2.26 0.09
CA LEU A 56 11.79 1.16 0.20
C LEU A 56 12.39 -0.10 0.86
N HIS A 57 13.70 -0.30 0.75
CA HIS A 57 14.38 -1.50 1.24
C HIS A 57 14.58 -1.52 2.76
N ARG A 58 14.65 -0.35 3.42
CA ARG A 58 14.82 -0.28 4.89
C ARG A 58 13.50 -0.44 5.65
N ASP A 59 12.38 0.00 5.09
CA ASP A 59 11.04 -0.13 5.71
C ASP A 59 10.47 -1.56 5.65
N THR A 60 10.85 -2.36 4.65
CA THR A 60 10.42 -3.77 4.52
C THR A 60 10.98 -4.68 5.63
N SER A 61 12.14 -4.34 6.20
CA SER A 61 12.72 -5.09 7.32
C SER A 61 11.91 -4.96 8.64
N MET A 62 11.25 -3.82 8.85
CA MET A 62 10.37 -3.59 10.01
C MET A 62 8.97 -4.17 9.79
N LEU A 63 8.50 -4.17 8.54
CA LEU A 63 7.26 -4.85 8.12
C LEU A 63 7.33 -6.38 8.32
N ASN A 64 8.52 -6.99 8.23
CA ASN A 64 8.70 -8.43 8.42
C ASN A 64 8.38 -8.92 9.86
N VAL A 65 8.51 -8.06 10.88
CA VAL A 65 8.12 -8.40 12.26
C VAL A 65 6.60 -8.37 12.44
N LEU A 66 5.88 -7.61 11.60
CA LEU A 66 4.41 -7.52 11.60
C LEU A 66 3.73 -8.52 10.65
N ASN A 67 4.49 -9.32 9.91
CA ASN A 67 3.97 -10.28 8.92
C ASN A 67 3.14 -11.41 9.54
N VAL A 68 3.26 -11.62 10.86
CA VAL A 68 2.40 -12.54 11.63
C VAL A 68 1.01 -11.93 11.90
N ILE A 69 0.92 -10.61 11.96
CA ILE A 69 -0.31 -9.87 12.30
C ILE A 69 -1.05 -9.46 11.00
N GLU A 70 -0.32 -9.15 9.92
CA GLU A 70 -0.91 -8.73 8.65
C GLU A 70 -0.27 -9.46 7.44
N PRO A 71 -0.72 -10.68 7.13
CA PRO A 71 -0.06 -11.59 6.18
C PRO A 71 -0.14 -11.15 4.71
N ALA A 72 -0.94 -10.13 4.41
CA ALA A 72 -1.04 -9.51 3.07
C ALA A 72 0.06 -8.45 2.81
N ARG A 73 0.73 -7.92 3.84
CA ARG A 73 1.68 -6.81 3.68
C ARG A 73 2.95 -7.19 2.93
N ALA A 74 3.56 -8.31 3.28
CA ALA A 74 4.77 -8.79 2.61
C ALA A 74 4.56 -9.04 1.11
N PRO A 75 3.53 -9.80 0.67
CA PRO A 75 3.28 -9.96 -0.76
C PRO A 75 2.89 -8.63 -1.43
N PHE A 76 2.14 -7.74 -0.77
CA PHE A 76 1.85 -6.41 -1.33
C PHE A 76 3.14 -5.60 -1.60
N ALA A 77 4.02 -5.48 -0.61
CA ALA A 77 5.28 -4.75 -0.74
C ALA A 77 6.20 -5.37 -1.80
N ALA A 78 6.23 -6.70 -1.88
CA ALA A 78 6.99 -7.39 -2.90
C ALA A 78 6.41 -7.17 -4.31
N GLY A 79 5.08 -7.10 -4.44
CA GLY A 79 4.41 -6.72 -5.68
C GLY A 79 4.79 -5.30 -6.11
N THR A 80 4.74 -4.33 -5.20
CA THR A 80 5.16 -2.95 -5.48
C THR A 80 6.62 -2.87 -5.93
N LEU A 81 7.53 -3.58 -5.26
CA LEU A 81 8.93 -3.64 -5.68
C LEU A 81 9.09 -4.25 -7.07
N ALA A 82 8.35 -5.33 -7.37
CA ALA A 82 8.37 -5.96 -8.68
C ALA A 82 7.88 -5.01 -9.78
N VAL A 83 6.85 -4.18 -9.53
CA VAL A 83 6.42 -3.12 -10.46
C VAL A 83 7.54 -2.14 -10.73
N LEU A 84 8.20 -1.63 -9.68
CA LEU A 84 9.32 -0.68 -9.82
C LEU A 84 10.51 -1.25 -10.60
N GLN A 85 10.68 -2.57 -10.57
CA GLN A 85 11.72 -3.28 -11.32
C GLN A 85 11.27 -3.75 -12.71
N GLY A 86 10.04 -3.43 -13.13
CA GLY A 86 9.47 -3.86 -14.41
C GLY A 86 9.14 -5.36 -14.48
N ARG A 87 9.17 -6.08 -13.35
CA ARG A 87 8.92 -7.53 -13.27
C ARG A 87 7.42 -7.80 -13.11
N LEU A 88 6.64 -7.46 -14.13
CA LEU A 88 5.17 -7.43 -14.05
C LEU A 88 4.52 -8.80 -13.79
N ASP A 89 5.09 -9.89 -14.30
CA ASP A 89 4.58 -11.24 -13.99
C ASP A 89 4.76 -11.59 -12.50
N GLU A 90 5.88 -11.20 -11.90
CA GLU A 90 6.08 -11.34 -10.46
C GLU A 90 5.15 -10.42 -9.68
N ALA A 91 4.98 -9.18 -10.13
CA ALA A 91 4.07 -8.23 -9.50
C ALA A 91 2.63 -8.77 -9.45
N GLU A 92 2.11 -9.31 -10.55
CA GLU A 92 0.78 -9.90 -10.61
C GLU A 92 0.63 -11.07 -9.65
N ALA A 93 1.61 -11.97 -9.60
CA ALA A 93 1.60 -13.11 -8.69
C ALA A 93 1.58 -12.65 -7.22
N ARG A 94 2.38 -11.65 -6.87
CA ARG A 94 2.47 -11.13 -5.50
C ARG A 94 1.24 -10.32 -5.09
N PHE A 95 0.66 -9.52 -5.97
CA PHE A 95 -0.61 -8.86 -5.66
C PHE A 95 -1.78 -9.84 -5.58
N SER A 96 -1.79 -10.90 -6.38
CA SER A 96 -2.78 -11.98 -6.26
C SER A 96 -2.65 -12.73 -4.93
N GLU A 97 -1.42 -13.00 -4.48
CA GLU A 97 -1.16 -13.58 -3.15
C GLU A 97 -1.63 -12.63 -2.04
N ALA A 98 -1.33 -11.33 -2.14
CA ALA A 98 -1.81 -10.34 -1.19
C ALA A 98 -3.34 -10.30 -1.14
N LEU A 99 -4.00 -10.32 -2.31
CA LEU A 99 -5.46 -10.28 -2.41
C LEU A 99 -6.10 -11.49 -1.72
N SER A 100 -5.54 -12.69 -1.90
CA SER A 100 -6.03 -13.91 -1.25
C SER A 100 -5.96 -13.88 0.28
N ARG A 101 -5.19 -12.95 0.84
CA ARG A 101 -4.97 -12.75 2.28
C ARG A 101 -5.58 -11.45 2.80
N THR A 102 -6.32 -10.73 1.97
CA THR A 102 -6.93 -9.44 2.33
C THR A 102 -8.43 -9.60 2.42
N ASP A 103 -9.03 -9.10 3.50
CA ASP A 103 -10.48 -9.05 3.63
C ASP A 103 -11.08 -8.15 2.54
N ALA A 104 -12.29 -8.48 2.08
CA ALA A 104 -12.93 -7.76 0.98
C ALA A 104 -13.01 -6.24 1.22
N GLY A 105 -13.28 -5.80 2.45
CA GLY A 105 -13.35 -4.38 2.82
C GLY A 105 -12.01 -3.64 2.82
N GLN A 106 -10.89 -4.35 2.79
CA GLN A 106 -9.53 -3.80 2.77
C GLN A 106 -8.82 -4.07 1.43
N SER A 107 -9.50 -4.72 0.48
CA SER A 107 -8.91 -5.21 -0.76
C SER A 107 -8.56 -4.11 -1.75
N CYS A 108 -9.14 -2.92 -1.62
CA CYS A 108 -9.06 -1.89 -2.65
C CYS A 108 -7.63 -1.49 -3.07
N PRO A 109 -6.67 -1.24 -2.15
CA PRO A 109 -5.30 -0.95 -2.54
C PRO A 109 -4.66 -2.09 -3.35
N VAL A 110 -4.97 -3.35 -3.02
CA VAL A 110 -4.45 -4.52 -3.74
C VAL A 110 -5.09 -4.62 -5.12
N LEU A 111 -6.41 -4.44 -5.22
CA LEU A 111 -7.15 -4.51 -6.48
C LEU A 111 -6.70 -3.42 -7.47
N VAL A 112 -6.52 -2.17 -7.01
CA VAL A 112 -6.00 -1.08 -7.85
C VAL A 112 -4.61 -1.41 -8.39
N ASN A 113 -3.72 -1.95 -7.58
CA ASN A 113 -2.38 -2.31 -8.05
C ASN A 113 -2.39 -3.53 -9.00
N LEU A 114 -3.23 -4.53 -8.73
CA LEU A 114 -3.37 -5.71 -9.57
C LEU A 114 -3.97 -5.34 -10.94
N GLU A 115 -4.97 -4.45 -10.96
CA GLU A 115 -5.57 -3.89 -12.17
C GLU A 115 -4.52 -3.17 -13.02
N LEU A 116 -3.76 -2.24 -12.44
CA LEU A 116 -2.72 -1.49 -13.15
C LEU A 116 -1.63 -2.42 -13.73
N VAL A 117 -1.26 -3.48 -13.01
CA VAL A 117 -0.30 -4.47 -13.56
C VAL A 117 -0.87 -5.19 -14.78
N ARG A 118 -2.16 -5.56 -14.76
CA ARG A 118 -2.82 -6.19 -15.91
C ARG A 118 -2.98 -5.23 -17.09
N GLU A 119 -3.37 -3.98 -16.84
CA GLU A 119 -3.39 -2.91 -17.84
C GLU A 119 -2.01 -2.79 -18.51
N ARG A 120 -0.95 -2.65 -17.70
CA ARG A 120 0.41 -2.47 -18.21
C ARG A 120 0.90 -3.67 -19.03
N ARG A 121 0.57 -4.90 -18.61
CA ARG A 121 0.90 -6.10 -19.41
C ARG A 121 0.11 -6.13 -20.71
N GLY A 122 -1.13 -5.63 -20.72
CA GLY A 122 -1.95 -5.44 -21.92
C GLY A 122 -1.29 -4.48 -22.91
N ASP A 123 -0.81 -3.33 -22.43
CA ASP A 123 -0.10 -2.36 -23.26
C ASP A 123 1.14 -2.97 -23.92
N ILE A 124 1.92 -3.75 -23.16
CA ILE A 124 3.12 -4.43 -23.67
C ILE A 124 2.74 -5.42 -24.77
N ASP A 125 1.69 -6.22 -24.59
CA ASP A 125 1.23 -7.13 -25.64
C ASP A 125 0.79 -6.39 -26.90
N GLY A 126 0.06 -5.28 -26.75
CA GLY A 126 -0.35 -4.43 -27.88
C GLY A 126 0.86 -3.95 -28.68
N TRP A 127 1.85 -3.42 -27.96
CA TRP A 127 3.11 -2.94 -28.54
C TRP A 127 3.93 -4.06 -29.19
N GLU A 128 3.91 -5.26 -28.63
CA GLU A 128 4.59 -6.44 -29.18
C GLU A 128 3.75 -7.15 -30.27
N GLY A 129 2.64 -6.55 -30.67
CA GLY A 129 1.82 -7.01 -31.78
C GLY A 129 1.01 -8.27 -31.46
N ARG A 130 0.63 -8.46 -30.20
CA ARG A 130 -0.18 -9.57 -29.69
C ARG A 130 -1.58 -9.09 -29.25
N PRO A 131 -2.42 -8.63 -30.18
CA PRO A 131 -3.67 -7.94 -29.85
C PRO A 131 -4.66 -8.82 -29.08
N ASP A 132 -4.73 -10.12 -29.37
CA ASP A 132 -5.62 -11.02 -28.64
C ASP A 132 -5.19 -11.21 -27.18
N GLN A 133 -3.88 -11.21 -26.92
CA GLN A 133 -3.34 -11.30 -25.56
C GLN A 133 -3.55 -9.99 -24.80
N ALA A 134 -3.36 -8.85 -25.47
CA ALA A 134 -3.63 -7.53 -24.93
C ALA A 134 -5.11 -7.41 -24.50
N ARG A 135 -6.03 -7.79 -25.39
CA ARG A 135 -7.48 -7.80 -25.13
C ARG A 135 -7.86 -8.65 -23.93
N GLU A 136 -7.29 -9.85 -23.82
CA GLU A 136 -7.56 -10.73 -22.69
C GLU A 136 -7.09 -10.10 -21.37
N ARG A 137 -5.94 -9.42 -21.38
CA ARG A 137 -5.44 -8.69 -20.21
C ARG A 137 -6.31 -7.50 -19.84
N TYR A 138 -6.75 -6.68 -20.80
CA TYR A 138 -7.68 -5.59 -20.54
C TYR A 138 -9.03 -6.08 -20.03
N ARG A 139 -9.55 -7.18 -20.58
CA ARG A 139 -10.78 -7.83 -20.09
C ARG A 139 -10.61 -8.31 -18.65
N SER A 140 -9.46 -8.92 -18.33
CA SER A 140 -9.13 -9.38 -16.98
C SER A 140 -8.93 -8.22 -15.98
N ALA A 141 -8.50 -7.06 -16.44
CA ALA A 141 -8.44 -5.83 -15.64
C ALA A 141 -9.85 -5.24 -15.41
N LEU A 142 -10.70 -5.24 -16.43
CA LEU A 142 -12.11 -4.85 -16.29
C LEU A 142 -12.88 -5.74 -15.30
N ASP A 143 -12.60 -7.04 -15.30
CA ASP A 143 -13.16 -7.98 -14.32
C ASP A 143 -12.75 -7.58 -12.87
N ILE A 144 -11.55 -7.05 -12.65
CA ILE A 144 -11.15 -6.52 -11.33
C ILE A 144 -12.00 -5.30 -10.97
N VAL A 145 -12.12 -4.33 -11.89
CA VAL A 145 -12.87 -3.10 -11.65
C VAL A 145 -14.33 -3.39 -11.34
N ALA A 146 -14.95 -4.28 -12.11
CA ALA A 146 -16.36 -4.64 -11.96
C ALA A 146 -16.70 -5.37 -10.65
N ASN A 147 -15.73 -6.09 -10.07
CA ASN A 147 -15.91 -6.85 -8.84
C ASN A 147 -15.29 -6.18 -7.60
N ALA A 148 -14.75 -4.97 -7.75
CA ALA A 148 -14.17 -4.23 -6.63
C ALA A 148 -15.26 -3.62 -5.73
N PRO A 149 -14.96 -3.39 -4.44
CA PRO A 149 -15.88 -2.67 -3.55
C PRO A 149 -16.20 -1.26 -4.06
N ASP A 150 -17.40 -0.77 -3.73
CA ASP A 150 -17.83 0.59 -4.05
C ASP A 150 -16.82 1.64 -3.59
N GLY A 151 -16.59 2.65 -4.42
CA GLY A 151 -15.61 3.72 -4.16
C GLY A 151 -14.15 3.28 -4.32
N CYS A 152 -13.88 2.08 -4.86
CA CYS A 152 -12.51 1.67 -5.18
C CYS A 152 -12.00 2.20 -6.53
N PHE A 153 -12.86 2.33 -7.54
CA PHE A 153 -12.50 2.93 -8.82
C PHE A 153 -13.38 4.15 -9.06
N GLU A 154 -14.57 3.95 -9.64
CA GLU A 154 -15.54 5.03 -9.81
C GLU A 154 -16.04 5.56 -8.44
N ASN A 155 -16.32 6.86 -8.39
CA ASN A 155 -16.80 7.57 -7.20
C ASN A 155 -15.86 7.42 -5.99
N ASN A 156 -14.57 7.22 -6.22
CA ASN A 156 -13.58 7.10 -5.16
C ASN A 156 -13.32 8.43 -4.45
N SER A 157 -12.89 8.34 -3.19
CA SER A 157 -12.61 9.50 -2.34
C SER A 157 -11.11 9.74 -2.14
N ASP A 158 -10.24 9.37 -3.10
CA ASP A 158 -8.79 9.58 -2.96
C ASP A 158 -8.49 11.08 -2.77
N PRO A 159 -7.75 11.51 -1.73
CA PRO A 159 -7.49 12.92 -1.48
C PRO A 159 -6.67 13.59 -2.59
N ASP A 160 -5.88 12.81 -3.34
CA ASP A 160 -5.15 13.28 -4.50
C ASP A 160 -6.08 13.37 -5.72
N LEU A 161 -6.26 14.57 -6.27
CA LEU A 161 -7.21 14.83 -7.35
C LEU A 161 -6.83 14.09 -8.65
N GLU A 162 -5.54 13.97 -8.92
CA GLU A 162 -5.04 13.28 -10.12
C GLU A 162 -5.26 11.78 -9.97
N ARG A 163 -4.86 11.19 -8.84
CA ARG A 163 -5.08 9.76 -8.57
C ARG A 163 -6.57 9.41 -8.55
N ARG A 164 -7.40 10.30 -8.01
CA ARG A 164 -8.85 10.16 -8.03
C ARG A 164 -9.39 10.12 -9.46
N ALA A 165 -8.96 11.05 -10.30
CA ALA A 165 -9.36 11.11 -11.70
C ALA A 165 -8.93 9.86 -12.47
N VAL A 166 -7.67 9.42 -12.31
CA VAL A 166 -7.15 8.20 -12.95
C VAL A 166 -7.97 6.97 -12.58
N ARG A 167 -8.32 6.80 -11.30
CA ARG A 167 -9.14 5.68 -10.80
C ARG A 167 -10.59 5.74 -11.29
N ASN A 168 -11.16 6.93 -11.43
CA ASN A 168 -12.51 7.10 -11.98
C ASN A 168 -12.55 6.74 -13.47
N ASP A 169 -11.49 7.05 -14.21
CA ASP A 169 -11.40 6.82 -15.66
C ASP A 169 -11.04 5.37 -16.03
N THR A 170 -10.55 4.56 -15.07
CA THR A 170 -10.01 3.22 -15.32
C THR A 170 -10.90 2.35 -16.23
N ALA A 171 -12.20 2.23 -15.94
CA ALA A 171 -13.09 1.38 -16.75
C ALA A 171 -13.20 1.84 -18.21
N ALA A 172 -13.35 3.15 -18.43
CA ALA A 172 -13.46 3.73 -19.76
C ALA A 172 -12.15 3.57 -20.54
N ARG A 173 -11.01 3.78 -19.88
CA ARG A 173 -9.68 3.62 -20.48
C ARG A 173 -9.41 2.18 -20.91
N LEU A 174 -9.70 1.21 -20.05
CA LEU A 174 -9.53 -0.22 -20.37
C LEU A 174 -10.45 -0.67 -21.52
N GLN A 175 -11.69 -0.17 -21.56
CA GLN A 175 -12.62 -0.46 -22.66
C GLN A 175 -12.08 0.08 -23.99
N ALA A 176 -11.65 1.33 -24.03
CA ALA A 176 -11.09 1.95 -25.23
C ALA A 176 -9.84 1.20 -25.72
N ALA A 177 -8.93 0.83 -24.82
CA ALA A 177 -7.74 0.06 -25.17
C ALA A 177 -8.09 -1.34 -25.72
N GLY A 178 -9.07 -2.02 -25.12
CA GLY A 178 -9.55 -3.31 -25.62
C GLY A 178 -10.21 -3.24 -27.00
N GLU A 179 -10.93 -2.14 -27.29
CA GLU A 179 -11.52 -1.87 -28.60
C GLU A 179 -10.46 -1.58 -29.67
N GLU A 180 -9.45 -0.78 -29.32
CA GLU A 180 -8.31 -0.49 -30.20
C GLU A 180 -7.61 -1.78 -30.64
N GLU A 181 -7.31 -2.67 -29.70
CA GLU A 181 -6.68 -3.95 -29.99
C GLU A 181 -7.57 -4.89 -30.82
N ALA A 182 -8.90 -4.81 -30.64
CA ALA A 182 -9.84 -5.58 -31.46
C ALA A 182 -9.81 -5.12 -32.93
N VAL A 183 -9.71 -3.82 -33.17
CA VAL A 183 -9.51 -3.27 -34.52
C VAL A 183 -8.16 -3.71 -35.08
N ALA A 184 -7.10 -3.65 -34.29
CA ALA A 184 -5.75 -4.06 -34.70
C ALA A 184 -5.63 -5.56 -35.03
N ALA A 185 -6.39 -6.43 -34.34
CA ALA A 185 -6.48 -7.86 -34.66
C ALA A 185 -7.16 -8.07 -36.03
N ARG A 186 -8.27 -7.36 -36.29
CA ARG A 186 -9.03 -7.47 -37.53
C ARG A 186 -8.24 -7.00 -38.76
N CYS A 187 -7.42 -5.96 -38.63
CA CYS A 187 -6.59 -5.47 -39.74
C CYS A 187 -5.43 -6.40 -40.11
N ARG A 188 -5.12 -7.41 -39.28
CA ARG A 188 -4.02 -8.37 -39.50
C ARG A 188 -4.45 -9.73 -40.04
N GLY A 189 -5.74 -10.06 -39.94
CA GLY A 189 -6.33 -11.30 -40.48
C GLY A 189 -6.83 -11.11 -41.90
#